data_AF-A0A6V7I112-F1
#
_entry.id   AF-A0A6V7I112-F1
#
_cell.length_a   1.000
_cell.length_b   1.000
_cell.length_c   1.000
_cell.angle_alpha   90.00
_cell.angle_beta   90.00
_cell.angle_gamma   90.00
#
_symmetry.space_group_name_H-M   'P 1'
#
loop_
_entity.id
_entity.type
_entity.pdbx_description
1 polymer ?
#
loop_
_entity_poly.entity_id
_entity_poly.type
_entity_poly.pdbx_seq_one_letter_code
_entity_poly.pdbx_strand_id
1 'polypeptide(L)'
;MNEDDFIEAELLEDLELGHNSLKSLNGGGNGNGSGSDTNRGNDGNGSNSALWPLRSLKCLNLTHNELSEFSFASLRGLKQLGLLDLSSNRISRLYRGPSE
;
A
#
# COMPACT_ATOMS: atom_id res chain seq x y z
N MET A 1 -14.50 7.56 -16.82
CA MET A 1 -13.93 6.25 -16.47
C MET A 1 -15.06 5.46 -15.88
N ASN A 2 -15.49 4.41 -16.58
CA ASN A 2 -16.50 3.50 -16.06
C ASN A 2 -15.90 2.71 -14.90
N GLU A 3 -16.73 2.32 -13.92
CA GLU A 3 -16.30 1.42 -12.84
C GLU A 3 -15.75 0.08 -13.38
N ASP A 4 -16.12 -0.27 -14.62
CA ASP A 4 -15.66 -1.46 -15.33
C ASP A 4 -14.25 -1.33 -15.96
N ASP A 5 -13.65 -0.13 -16.02
CA ASP A 5 -12.36 0.10 -16.71
C ASP A 5 -11.16 -0.57 -15.98
N PHE A 6 -11.37 -1.17 -14.80
CA PHE A 6 -10.32 -1.79 -13.98
C PHE A 6 -10.62 -3.22 -13.52
N ILE A 7 -11.58 -3.92 -14.14
CA ILE A 7 -11.88 -5.33 -13.79
C ILE A 7 -10.63 -6.21 -13.85
N GLU A 8 -9.73 -5.95 -14.80
CA GLU A 8 -8.48 -6.70 -14.95
C GLU A 8 -7.57 -6.63 -13.72
N ALA A 9 -7.51 -5.48 -13.06
CA ALA A 9 -6.72 -5.32 -11.84
C ALA A 9 -7.31 -6.13 -10.67
N GLU A 10 -8.62 -6.33 -10.65
CA GLU A 10 -9.27 -7.17 -9.64
C GLU A 10 -8.93 -8.65 -9.78
N LEU A 11 -8.52 -9.09 -10.97
CA LEU A 11 -8.09 -10.45 -11.28
C LEU A 11 -6.60 -10.68 -11.01
N LEU A 12 -5.82 -9.63 -10.73
CA LEU A 12 -4.39 -9.75 -10.51
C LEU A 12 -4.12 -10.56 -9.23
N GLU A 13 -3.38 -11.66 -9.38
CA GLU A 13 -3.04 -12.55 -8.26
C GLU A 13 -1.63 -12.28 -7.72
N ASP A 14 -0.68 -11.92 -8.58
CA ASP A 14 0.71 -11.70 -8.21
C ASP A 14 1.16 -10.30 -8.66
N LEU A 15 1.70 -9.52 -7.72
CA LEU A 15 2.20 -8.17 -7.97
C LEU A 15 3.66 -8.06 -7.53
N GLU A 16 4.53 -7.94 -8.53
CA GLU A 16 5.99 -7.84 -8.38
C GLU A 16 6.44 -6.38 -8.47
N LEU A 17 6.71 -5.77 -7.32
CA LEU A 17 7.20 -4.39 -7.20
C LEU A 17 8.58 -4.32 -6.53
N GLY A 18 9.27 -5.46 -6.43
CA GLY A 18 10.61 -5.53 -5.89
C GLY A 18 11.62 -4.75 -6.74
N HIS A 19 12.75 -4.36 -6.14
CA HIS A 19 13.85 -3.64 -6.81
C HIS A 19 13.44 -2.32 -7.47
N ASN A 20 12.55 -1.57 -6.79
CA ASN A 20 12.18 -0.21 -7.16
C ASN A 20 12.67 0.79 -6.10
N SER A 21 12.26 2.06 -6.23
CA SER A 21 12.58 3.13 -5.27
C SER A 21 11.34 3.60 -4.49
N LEU A 22 10.42 2.69 -4.17
CA LEU A 22 9.20 3.04 -3.45
C LEU A 22 9.51 3.49 -2.03
N LYS A 23 9.04 4.69 -1.68
CA LYS A 23 9.15 5.27 -0.33
C LYS A 23 7.85 5.17 0.46
N SER A 24 6.73 5.01 -0.23
CA SER A 24 5.38 4.82 0.32
C SER A 24 4.53 4.04 -0.68
N LEU A 25 3.54 3.31 -0.17
CA LEU A 25 2.50 2.62 -0.95
C LEU A 25 1.23 3.46 -1.12
N ASN A 26 1.00 4.39 -0.20
CA ASN A 26 -0.10 5.33 -0.31
C ASN A 26 0.40 6.56 -1.06
N GLY A 27 -0.41 7.06 -2.00
CA GLY A 27 -0.14 8.27 -2.79
C GLY A 27 -0.13 9.57 -1.97
N GLY A 28 0.65 9.62 -0.89
CA GLY A 28 1.10 10.86 -0.26
C GLY A 28 2.32 11.34 -1.01
N GLY A 29 2.10 12.08 -2.10
CA GLY A 29 3.15 12.67 -2.90
C GLY A 29 4.07 13.56 -2.05
N ASN A 30 5.37 13.28 -2.14
CA ASN A 30 6.51 14.18 -1.98
C ASN A 30 6.16 15.63 -1.55
N GLY A 31 6.02 15.87 -0.24
CA GLY A 31 5.93 17.21 0.34
C GLY A 31 7.32 17.73 0.68
N ASN A 32 7.93 18.48 -0.23
CA ASN A 32 9.08 19.31 0.09
C ASN A 32 8.58 20.45 1.00
N GLY A 33 8.70 20.31 2.32
CA GLY A 33 8.26 21.33 3.25
C GLY A 33 8.20 20.83 4.69
N SER A 34 9.13 21.33 5.50
CA SER A 34 9.05 21.63 6.94
C SER A 34 8.14 20.75 7.81
N GLY A 35 8.78 20.13 8.82
CA GLY A 35 8.14 19.27 9.80
C GLY A 35 6.75 19.72 10.28
N SER A 36 5.81 18.79 10.18
CA SER A 36 4.51 18.83 10.85
C SER A 36 3.83 17.49 10.54
N ASP A 37 3.87 16.57 11.50
CA ASP A 37 2.79 15.65 11.82
C ASP A 37 1.74 15.40 10.70
N THR A 38 2.06 14.55 9.73
CA THR A 38 1.02 13.89 8.92
C THR A 38 0.72 12.50 9.49
N ASN A 39 0.49 12.45 10.81
CA ASN A 39 -0.53 11.59 11.39
C ASN A 39 -1.86 12.36 11.43
N ARG A 40 -2.17 13.12 10.37
CA ARG A 40 -3.51 13.65 10.13
C ARG A 40 -4.22 12.62 9.28
N GLY A 41 -5.06 11.87 9.98
CA GLY A 41 -5.93 10.83 9.48
C GLY A 41 -6.35 11.02 8.04
N ASN A 42 -6.05 10.02 7.22
CA ASN A 42 -6.95 9.72 6.13
C ASN A 42 -8.17 9.01 6.76
N ASP A 43 -8.97 9.81 7.46
CA ASP A 43 -10.19 9.42 8.16
C ASP A 43 -11.31 9.21 7.12
N GLY A 44 -11.94 8.04 7.16
CA GLY A 44 -13.35 7.91 6.76
C GLY A 44 -13.69 7.37 5.37
N ASN A 45 -12.72 7.03 4.51
CA ASN A 45 -13.03 6.25 3.31
C ASN A 45 -11.92 5.23 3.04
N GLY A 46 -12.19 3.97 3.35
CA GLY A 46 -11.25 2.84 3.19
C GLY A 46 -10.85 2.50 1.76
N SER A 47 -10.93 3.46 0.82
CA SER A 47 -10.97 3.25 -0.62
C SER A 47 -9.82 3.94 -1.39
N ASN A 48 -8.86 4.59 -0.71
CA ASN A 48 -7.82 5.40 -1.35
C ASN A 48 -6.42 4.73 -1.42
N SER A 49 -6.29 3.47 -1.01
CA SER A 49 -5.06 2.72 -1.31
C SER A 49 -5.05 2.35 -2.79
N ALA A 50 -3.93 2.57 -3.49
CA ALA A 50 -3.77 2.13 -4.87
C ALA A 50 -3.94 0.60 -5.03
N LEU A 51 -3.79 -0.15 -3.94
CA LEU A 51 -3.96 -1.59 -3.88
C LEU A 51 -5.41 -2.03 -3.66
N TRP A 52 -6.32 -1.12 -3.29
CA TRP A 52 -7.72 -1.45 -2.96
C TRP A 52 -8.45 -2.29 -4.03
N PRO A 53 -8.28 -2.02 -5.34
CA PRO A 53 -8.96 -2.82 -6.38
C PRO A 53 -8.48 -4.27 -6.47
N LEU A 54 -7.30 -4.61 -5.95
CA LEU A 54 -6.61 -5.89 -6.18
C LEU A 54 -7.17 -7.01 -5.28
N ARG A 55 -8.48 -7.27 -5.36
CA ARG A 55 -9.20 -8.17 -4.45
C ARG A 55 -8.75 -9.63 -4.53
N SER A 56 -8.21 -10.05 -5.67
CA SER A 56 -7.70 -11.41 -5.89
C SER A 56 -6.19 -11.55 -5.63
N LEU A 57 -5.51 -10.50 -5.15
CA LEU A 57 -4.08 -10.53 -4.92
C LEU A 57 -3.71 -11.55 -3.83
N LYS A 58 -2.81 -12.47 -4.17
CA LYS A 58 -2.28 -13.54 -3.33
C LYS A 58 -0.85 -13.28 -2.92
N CYS A 59 -0.03 -12.74 -3.82
CA CYS A 59 1.37 -12.43 -3.56
C CYS A 59 1.68 -10.95 -3.86
N LEU A 60 2.30 -10.27 -2.90
CA LEU A 60 2.81 -8.91 -3.05
C LEU A 60 4.29 -8.88 -2.67
N ASN A 61 5.14 -8.68 -3.67
CA ASN A 61 6.58 -8.51 -3.48
C ASN A 61 6.93 -7.02 -3.51
N LEU A 62 7.46 -6.52 -2.39
CA LEU A 62 7.94 -5.15 -2.21
C LEU A 62 9.42 -5.12 -1.83
N THR A 63 10.16 -6.20 -2.10
CA THR A 63 11.55 -6.33 -1.69
C THR A 63 12.45 -5.27 -2.31
N HIS A 64 13.56 -4.93 -1.65
CA HIS A 64 14.56 -4.01 -2.21
C HIS A 64 13.96 -2.66 -2.66
N ASN A 65 13.19 -2.03 -1.77
CA ASN A 65 12.65 -0.68 -1.92
C ASN A 65 13.19 0.24 -0.79
N GLU A 66 12.63 1.43 -0.65
CA GLU A 66 13.06 2.45 0.32
C GLU A 66 12.00 2.73 1.40
N LEU A 67 11.09 1.78 1.67
CA LEU A 67 10.04 1.96 2.67
C LEU A 67 10.67 2.14 4.06
N SER A 68 10.45 3.27 4.70
CA SER A 68 10.90 3.57 6.07
C SER A 68 9.85 3.22 7.13
N GLU A 69 8.60 3.13 6.71
CA GLU A 69 7.44 2.77 7.51
C GLU A 69 6.44 1.99 6.67
N PHE A 70 5.58 1.21 7.33
CA PHE A 70 4.56 0.42 6.67
C PHE A 70 3.25 0.38 7.49
N SER A 71 2.12 0.54 6.80
CA SER A 71 0.79 0.51 7.41
C SER A 71 -0.05 -0.62 6.83
N PHE A 72 -0.59 -1.48 7.69
CA PHE A 72 -1.51 -2.55 7.27
C PHE A 72 -2.83 -2.02 6.70
N ALA A 73 -3.18 -0.76 6.97
CA ALA A 73 -4.33 -0.11 6.33
C ALA A 73 -4.22 -0.07 4.81
N SER A 74 -3.00 -0.04 4.25
CA SER A 74 -2.77 -0.08 2.80
C SER A 74 -3.17 -1.40 2.16
N LEU A 75 -3.25 -2.49 2.94
CA LEU A 75 -3.67 -3.82 2.51
C LEU A 75 -5.18 -4.06 2.68
N ARG A 76 -5.93 -3.05 3.12
CA ARG A 76 -7.39 -3.18 3.26
C ARG A 76 -7.99 -3.58 1.91
N GLY A 77 -8.83 -4.62 1.91
CA GLY A 77 -9.45 -5.15 0.70
C GLY A 77 -8.71 -6.33 0.05
N LEU A 78 -7.42 -6.54 0.37
CA LEU A 78 -6.61 -7.66 -0.14
C LEU A 78 -6.92 -8.97 0.63
N LYS A 79 -8.17 -9.44 0.52
CA LYS A 79 -8.69 -10.57 1.31
C LYS A 79 -8.03 -11.91 0.99
N GLN A 80 -7.42 -12.04 -0.19
CA GLN A 80 -6.76 -13.26 -0.66
C GLN A 80 -5.24 -13.26 -0.43
N LEU A 81 -4.68 -12.18 0.11
CA LEU A 81 -3.24 -12.04 0.26
C LEU A 81 -2.68 -13.08 1.23
N GLY A 82 -1.88 -14.01 0.70
CA GLY A 82 -1.22 -15.06 1.47
C GLY A 82 0.26 -14.79 1.70
N LEU A 83 0.88 -14.00 0.81
CA LEU A 83 2.30 -13.67 0.87
C LEU A 83 2.52 -12.18 0.69
N LEU A 84 3.24 -11.58 1.63
CA LEU A 84 3.75 -10.22 1.56
C LEU A 84 5.24 -10.25 1.89
N ASP A 85 6.09 -9.87 0.94
CA ASP A 85 7.53 -9.75 1.17
C ASP A 85 7.94 -8.27 1.21
N LEU A 86 8.41 -7.83 2.38
CA LEU A 86 8.91 -6.48 2.65
C LEU A 86 10.43 -6.46 2.87
N SER A 87 11.14 -7.57 2.59
CA SER A 87 12.57 -7.69 2.87
C SER A 87 13.41 -6.67 2.09
N SER A 88 14.62 -6.38 2.59
CA SER A 88 15.51 -5.38 1.98
C SER A 88 14.89 -3.99 1.81
N ASN A 89 14.03 -3.57 2.74
CA ASN A 89 13.58 -2.18 2.90
C ASN A 89 14.29 -1.50 4.08
N ARG A 90 13.83 -0.32 4.48
CA ARG A 90 14.35 0.47 5.61
C ARG A 90 13.31 0.62 6.73
N ILE A 91 12.39 -0.34 6.84
CA ILE A 91 11.22 -0.23 7.71
C ILE A 91 11.67 -0.24 9.18
N SER A 92 11.36 0.85 9.86
CA SER A 92 11.64 1.03 11.30
C SER A 92 10.37 1.15 12.14
N ARG A 93 9.19 1.30 11.49
CA ARG A 93 7.90 1.48 12.14
C ARG A 93 6.80 0.73 11.39
N LEU A 94 5.90 0.10 12.15
CA LEU A 94 4.73 -0.60 11.64
C LEU A 94 3.46 -0.02 12.29
N TYR A 95 2.43 0.22 11.48
CA TYR A 95 1.14 0.72 11.94
C TYR A 95 0.04 -0.28 11.60
N ARG A 96 -0.82 -0.61 12.57
CA ARG A 96 -1.96 -1.52 12.38
C ARG A 96 -3.05 -0.95 11.46
N GLY A 97 -3.05 0.37 11.23
CA GLY A 97 -4.22 1.11 10.74
C GLY A 97 -5.16 1.50 11.90
N PRO A 98 -6.07 2.46 11.70
CA PRO A 98 -7.04 2.82 12.73
C PRO A 98 -7.87 1.59 13.10
N SER A 99 -7.95 1.31 14.40
CA SER A 99 -8.93 0.37 14.96
C SER A 99 -10.31 1.01 14.83
N GLU A 100 -11.18 0.39 14.02
CA GLU A 100 -12.63 0.67 14.02
C GLU A 100 -13.25 0.34 15.39
#